data_AF-A0A7S3AFB2-F1
#
_entry.id   AF-A0A7S3AFB2-F1
#
_cell.length_a   1.000
_cell.length_b   1.000
_cell.length_c   1.000
_cell.angle_alpha   90.00
_cell.angle_beta   90.00
_cell.angle_gamma   90.00
#
_symmetry.space_group_name_H-M   'P 1'
#
loop_
_entity.id
_entity.type
_entity.pdbx_description
1 polymer ?
#
loop_
_entity_poly.entity_id
_entity_poly.type
_entity_poly.pdbx_seq_one_letter_code
_entity_poly.pdbx_strand_id
1 'polypeptide(L)'
;SCHTALQRGAQQGKERTVKLLLDAGAQRSSGALWLAAERNHWAAMGVLIEGGANLNGHQAEEGSSNPHTPLMIAAERGHEKAVETLIAADANLEVEHSCHT
;
A
#
# COMPACT_ATOMS: atom_id res chain seq x y z
N SER A 1 17.13 -0.21 0.91
CA SER A 1 15.76 -0.65 0.60
C SER A 1 15.68 -1.25 -0.81
N CYS A 2 15.57 -2.57 -0.96
CA CYS A 2 15.47 -3.22 -2.29
C CYS A 2 14.04 -3.09 -2.83
N HIS A 3 13.85 -2.24 -3.83
CA HIS A 3 12.55 -2.10 -4.49
C HIS A 3 12.39 -3.16 -5.58
N THR A 4 11.37 -4.01 -5.49
CA THR A 4 10.99 -4.95 -6.55
C THR A 4 10.36 -4.21 -7.73
N ALA A 5 10.29 -4.84 -8.90
CA ALA A 5 9.61 -4.29 -10.07
C ALA A 5 8.14 -3.92 -9.77
N LEU A 6 7.46 -4.74 -8.95
CA LEU A 6 6.08 -4.49 -8.52
C LEU A 6 6.00 -3.24 -7.64
N GLN A 7 6.91 -3.07 -6.68
CA GLN A 7 6.99 -1.88 -5.83
C GLN A 7 7.23 -0.61 -6.65
N ARG A 8 8.14 -0.63 -7.63
CA ARG A 8 8.37 0.51 -8.53
C ARG A 8 7.14 0.82 -9.38
N GLY A 9 6.46 -0.19 -9.93
CA GLY A 9 5.23 -0.02 -10.69
C GLY A 9 4.13 0.64 -9.85
N ALA A 10 3.94 0.16 -8.61
CA ALA A 10 2.97 0.69 -7.67
C ALA A 10 3.29 2.14 -7.24
N GLN A 11 4.56 2.41 -6.91
CA GLN A 11 5.06 3.74 -6.54
C GLN A 11 4.91 4.78 -7.68
N GLN A 12 4.82 4.33 -8.92
CA GLN A 12 4.65 5.18 -10.11
C GLN A 12 3.21 5.17 -10.65
N GLY A 13 2.29 4.48 -9.96
CA GLY A 13 0.88 4.39 -10.34
C GLY A 13 0.65 3.67 -11.67
N LYS A 14 1.57 2.82 -12.11
CA LYS A 14 1.51 2.14 -13.41
C LYS A 14 0.60 0.91 -13.33
N GLU A 15 -0.70 1.14 -13.18
CA GLU A 15 -1.75 0.12 -13.05
C GLU A 15 -1.57 -1.07 -14.00
N ARG A 16 -1.46 -0.81 -15.32
CA ARG A 16 -1.28 -1.87 -16.32
C ARG A 16 -0.01 -2.69 -16.12
N THR A 17 1.09 -2.04 -15.75
CA THR A 17 2.36 -2.70 -15.46
C THR A 17 2.26 -3.53 -14.18
N VAL A 18 1.61 -3.00 -13.15
CA VAL A 18 1.34 -3.71 -11.89
C VAL A 18 0.51 -4.97 -12.17
N LYS A 19 -0.55 -4.86 -12.97
CA LYS A 19 -1.37 -6.00 -13.38
C LYS A 19 -0.56 -7.08 -14.10
N LEU A 20 0.22 -6.70 -15.11
CA LEU A 20 1.09 -7.62 -15.84
C LEU A 20 2.09 -8.33 -14.93
N LEU A 21 2.66 -7.62 -13.95
CA LEU A 21 3.59 -8.22 -12.99
C LEU A 21 2.90 -9.22 -12.06
N LEU A 22 1.68 -8.93 -11.59
CA LEU A 22 0.89 -9.87 -10.79
C LEU A 22 0.48 -11.10 -11.59
N ASP A 23 0.07 -10.91 -12.84
CA ASP A 23 -0.28 -12.00 -13.77
C ASP A 23 0.93 -12.90 -14.06
N ALA A 24 2.14 -12.33 -14.09
CA ALA A 24 3.41 -13.04 -14.21
C ALA A 24 3.87 -13.72 -12.90
N GLY A 25 3.08 -13.66 -11.83
CA GLY A 25 3.39 -14.31 -10.55
C GLY A 25 4.31 -13.49 -9.63
N ALA A 26 4.45 -12.19 -9.83
CA ALA A 26 5.19 -11.34 -8.90
C ALA A 26 4.60 -11.45 -7.47
N GLN A 27 5.49 -11.42 -6.48
CA GLN A 27 5.09 -11.53 -5.08
C GLN A 27 4.25 -10.32 -4.67
N ARG A 28 3.04 -10.60 -4.17
CA ARG A 28 2.11 -9.60 -3.62
C ARG A 28 2.65 -9.08 -2.29
N SER A 29 3.40 -7.98 -2.37
CA SER A 29 4.04 -7.36 -1.22
C SER A 29 3.14 -6.25 -0.65
N SER A 30 3.00 -6.19 0.67
CA SER A 30 2.41 -5.05 1.38
C SER A 30 3.13 -3.73 1.07
N GLY A 31 4.44 -3.79 0.83
CA GLY A 31 5.22 -2.60 0.47
C GLY A 31 4.81 -2.01 -0.87
N ALA A 32 4.29 -2.79 -1.82
CA ALA A 32 3.77 -2.25 -3.07
C ALA A 32 2.45 -1.47 -2.83
N LEU A 33 1.56 -2.02 -2.01
CA LEU A 33 0.31 -1.35 -1.64
C LEU A 33 0.58 -0.08 -0.83
N TRP A 34 1.51 -0.15 0.12
CA TRP A 34 1.94 0.99 0.92
C TRP A 34 2.50 2.12 0.03
N LEU A 35 3.40 1.82 -0.92
CA LEU A 35 3.97 2.82 -1.84
C LEU A 35 2.91 3.44 -2.78
N ALA A 36 1.90 2.67 -3.19
CA ALA A 36 0.80 3.21 -3.97
C ALA A 36 -0.11 4.12 -3.12
N ALA A 37 -0.36 3.75 -1.87
CA ALA A 37 -1.15 4.54 -0.91
C ALA A 37 -0.45 5.85 -0.54
N GLU A 38 0.87 5.82 -0.29
CA GLU A 38 1.71 6.99 -0.03
C GLU A 38 1.61 8.07 -1.13
N ARG A 39 1.30 7.66 -2.37
CA ARG A 39 1.25 8.54 -3.55
C ARG A 39 -0.14 8.71 -4.15
N ASN A 40 -1.18 8.30 -3.43
CA ASN A 40 -2.57 8.36 -3.87
C ASN A 40 -2.85 7.64 -5.20
N HIS A 41 -2.12 6.56 -5.50
CA HIS A 41 -2.27 5.78 -6.73
C HIS A 41 -3.36 4.72 -6.60
N TRP A 42 -4.58 5.16 -6.28
CA TRP A 42 -5.76 4.31 -6.00
C TRP A 42 -6.06 3.27 -7.10
N ALA A 43 -5.87 3.59 -8.38
CA ALA A 43 -6.06 2.62 -9.47
C ALA A 43 -5.07 1.43 -9.38
N ALA A 44 -3.80 1.72 -9.09
CA ALA A 44 -2.80 0.68 -8.85
C ALA A 44 -3.07 -0.07 -7.54
N MET A 45 -3.61 0.60 -6.51
CA MET A 45 -4.05 -0.03 -5.27
C MET A 45 -5.17 -1.04 -5.55
N GLY A 46 -6.18 -0.68 -6.35
CA GLY A 46 -7.26 -1.60 -6.73
C GLY A 46 -6.73 -2.91 -7.32
N VAL A 47 -5.79 -2.83 -8.27
CA VAL A 47 -5.14 -4.01 -8.86
C VAL A 47 -4.35 -4.82 -7.84
N LEU A 48 -3.64 -4.17 -6.90
CA LEU A 48 -2.89 -4.86 -5.84
C LEU A 48 -3.83 -5.56 -4.86
N ILE A 49 -4.94 -4.92 -4.51
CA ILE A 49 -5.98 -5.42 -3.59
C ILE A 49 -6.71 -6.61 -4.20
N GLU A 50 -7.16 -6.50 -5.45
CA GLU A 50 -7.73 -7.62 -6.22
C GLU A 50 -6.72 -8.75 -6.36
N GLY A 51 -5.44 -8.41 -6.46
CA GLY A 51 -4.34 -9.35 -6.39
C GLY A 51 -4.24 -10.08 -5.05
N GLY A 52 -4.83 -9.62 -3.95
CA GLY A 52 -4.65 -10.20 -2.62
C GLY A 52 -3.39 -9.67 -1.92
N ALA A 53 -2.99 -8.43 -2.18
CA ALA A 53 -1.99 -7.75 -1.36
C ALA A 53 -2.46 -7.62 0.09
N ASN A 54 -1.53 -7.76 1.04
CA ASN A 54 -1.83 -7.58 2.46
C ASN A 54 -2.11 -6.09 2.76
N LEU A 55 -3.37 -5.81 3.13
CA LEU A 55 -3.89 -4.48 3.46
C LEU A 55 -3.29 -3.88 4.74
N ASN A 56 -2.92 -4.74 5.69
CA ASN A 56 -2.48 -4.36 7.03
C ASN A 56 -0.96 -4.51 7.21
N GLY A 57 -0.22 -4.65 6.10
CA GLY A 57 1.23 -4.80 6.19
C GLY A 57 1.89 -3.48 6.58
N HIS A 58 2.83 -3.55 7.50
CA HIS A 58 3.51 -2.37 8.03
C HIS A 58 4.78 -2.09 7.22
N GLN A 59 4.99 -0.83 6.87
CA GLN A 59 6.19 -0.36 6.20
C GLN A 59 6.73 0.86 6.95
N ALA A 60 8.02 0.85 7.26
CA ALA A 60 8.68 2.03 7.80
C ALA A 60 9.11 2.95 6.65
N GLU A 61 8.80 4.25 6.77
CA GLU A 61 9.49 5.25 5.97
C GLU A 61 10.96 5.34 6.41
N GLU A 62 11.85 5.66 5.47
CA GLU A 62 13.25 5.92 5.83
C GLU A 62 13.31 7.15 6.75
N GLY A 63 13.73 6.92 8.00
CA GLY A 63 13.79 7.95 9.02
C GLY A 63 12.57 8.00 9.95
N SER A 64 11.54 7.16 9.74
CA SER A 64 10.45 7.00 10.71
C SER A 64 10.76 5.91 11.73
N SER A 65 10.54 6.23 13.00
CA SER A 65 10.69 5.29 14.13
C SER A 65 9.56 4.26 14.19
N ASN A 66 8.42 4.54 13.53
CA ASN A 66 7.23 3.71 13.59
C ASN A 66 6.80 3.26 12.19
N PRO A 67 6.50 1.96 12.01
CA PRO A 67 6.05 1.46 10.73
C PRO A 67 4.55 1.72 10.54
N HIS A 68 4.16 2.30 9.41
CA HIS A 68 2.78 2.68 9.11
C HIS A 68 2.08 1.62 8.25
N THR A 69 0.77 1.47 8.39
CA THR A 69 -0.06 0.75 7.42
C THR A 69 -0.32 1.60 6.17
N PRO A 70 -0.72 1.00 5.03
CA PRO A 70 -1.17 1.74 3.86
C PRO A 70 -2.28 2.75 4.16
N LEU A 71 -3.18 2.41 5.09
CA LEU A 71 -4.27 3.30 5.49
C LEU A 71 -3.77 4.49 6.32
N MET A 72 -2.87 4.23 7.28
CA MET A 72 -2.26 5.29 8.09
C MET A 72 -1.55 6.33 7.22
N ILE A 73 -0.70 5.89 6.28
CA ILE A 73 0.05 6.83 5.45
C ILE A 73 -0.86 7.58 4.46
N ALA A 74 -1.91 6.93 3.95
CA ALA A 74 -2.90 7.59 3.11
C ALA A 74 -3.69 8.66 3.88
N ALA A 75 -4.08 8.36 5.13
CA ALA A 75 -4.77 9.30 6.00
C ALA A 75 -3.87 10.47 6.41
N GLU A 76 -2.62 10.19 6.82
CA GLU A 76 -1.63 11.20 7.20
C GLU A 76 -1.35 12.19 6.06
N ARG A 77 -1.27 11.70 4.82
CA ARG A 77 -1.02 12.52 3.63
C ARG A 77 -2.30 13.16 3.05
N GLY A 78 -3.47 12.91 3.63
CA GLY A 78 -4.75 13.45 3.14
C GLY A 78 -5.16 12.90 1.78
N HIS A 79 -4.78 11.66 1.46
CA HIS A 79 -5.06 11.01 0.19
C HIS A 79 -6.43 10.33 0.19
N GLU A 80 -7.48 11.15 0.07
CA GLU A 80 -8.88 10.74 0.16
C GLU A 80 -9.22 9.50 -0.67
N LYS A 81 -8.84 9.46 -1.95
CA LYS A 81 -9.13 8.31 -2.82
C LYS A 81 -8.43 7.02 -2.38
N ALA A 82 -7.20 7.12 -1.90
CA ALA A 82 -6.48 5.97 -1.36
C ALA A 82 -7.15 5.47 -0.06
N VAL A 83 -7.59 6.38 0.80
CA VAL A 83 -8.36 6.06 2.01
C VAL A 83 -9.67 5.35 1.64
N GLU A 84 -10.47 5.93 0.75
CA GLU A 84 -11.72 5.31 0.26
C GLU A 84 -11.48 3.91 -0.31
N THR A 85 -10.43 3.75 -1.12
CA THR A 85 -10.09 2.45 -1.72
C THR A 85 -9.73 1.40 -0.68
N LEU A 86 -8.98 1.78 0.37
CA LEU A 86 -8.59 0.87 1.45
C LEU A 86 -9.77 0.53 2.36
N ILE A 87 -10.62 1.51 2.67
CA ILE A 87 -11.86 1.30 3.44
C ILE A 87 -12.80 0.36 2.69
N ALA A 88 -12.98 0.58 1.38
CA ALA A 88 -13.81 -0.29 0.54
C ALA A 88 -13.28 -1.72 0.43
N ALA A 89 -11.96 -1.90 0.65
CA ALA A 89 -11.30 -3.20 0.68
C ALA A 89 -11.31 -3.87 2.06
N ASP A 90 -12.00 -3.31 3.05
CA ASP A 90 -12.05 -3.80 4.43
C ASP A 90 -10.66 -3.81 5.12
N ALA A 91 -9.80 -2.85 4.77
CA ALA A 91 -8.56 -2.62 5.49
C ALA A 91 -8.86 -2.28 6.96
N ASN A 92 -8.09 -2.84 7.89
CA ASN A 92 -8.35 -2.62 9.30
C ASN A 92 -8.15 -1.14 9.64
N LEU A 93 -9.20 -0.52 10.19
CA LEU A 93 -9.21 0.88 10.60
C LEU A 93 -8.51 1.09 11.94
N GLU A 94 -8.48 0.04 12.77
CA GLU A 94 -8.01 0.05 14.16
C GLU A 94 -6.64 -0.62 14.30
N VAL A 95 -5.76 -0.54 13.29
CA VAL A 95 -4.38 -1.00 13.49
C VAL A 95 -3.69 -0.03 14.43
N GLU A 96 -3.94 -0.20 15.72
CA GLU A 96 -3.33 0.57 16.79
C GLU A 96 -1.83 0.29 16.74
N HIS A 97 -1.03 1.37 16.67
CA HIS A 97 0.23 1.30 17.39
C HIS A 97 -0.16 1.10 18.85
N SER A 98 0.08 -0.10 19.39
CA SER A 98 0.01 -0.31 20.82
C SER A 98 0.98 0.67 21.47
N CYS A 99 0.47 1.85 21.84
CA CYS A 99 1.12 2.73 22.78
C CYS A 99 1.07 1.98 24.12
N HIS A 100 2.02 1.07 24.32
CA HIS A 100 2.38 0.67 25.67
C HIS A 100 2.91 1.92 26.36
N THR A 101 2.05 2.58 27.14
CA THR A 101 2.42 3.56 28.16
C THR A 101 3.15 2.88 29.31
#